data_AF-A0A9E2YCM0-F1
#
_entry.id   AF-A0A9E2YCM0-F1
#
_cell.length_a   1.000
_cell.length_b   1.000
_cell.length_c   1.000
_cell.angle_alpha   90.00
_cell.angle_beta   90.00
_cell.angle_gamma   90.00
#
_symmetry.space_group_name_H-M   'P 1'
#
loop_
_entity.id
_entity.type
_entity.pdbx_description
1 polymer ?
#
loop_
_entity_poly.entity_id
_entity_poly.type
_entity_poly.pdbx_seq_one_letter_code
_entity_poly.pdbx_strand_id
1 'polypeptide(L)'
;MSDFLLETVDGLPNLSGAEAQISQAMARTAPIFLPDSDIHFDSIKSAFAIALHMHQPLIPAGGSDLRTAPIISNLRFMFEHPEIQDAHNASVFRWCYKRMAEFIPQLVGGGKSPRVMLDYSGCLFYGLGQMGADDVLDGLKGLGTNPAYQRCVEWLGTAWGHAVAPSTPVQDFRLHVRAWQHHFAALFGMEALSRVRGFSPPEMALPNHPDVFYEFVKTLLDCGYRWVLVQEHSIEQMEDGGPVTSPHIPHRLIARNSRGEEISIIALIKTQGSDTKLVAQMQPYYETRGLKRIPVGDANAPPLVTQIGDGENGGVMMNEFPPMFMRVMAEASGSDTPAMNGTEYLEHLQAAGVRFDDLPAVRPIHQKKLWDRFTDGT
;
A
#
# COMPACT_ATOMS: atom_id res chain seq x y z
N MET A 1 1.54 -4.64 -29.65
CA MET A 1 2.46 -5.35 -28.74
C MET A 1 1.59 -6.17 -27.81
N SER A 2 2.04 -7.35 -27.38
CA SER A 2 1.28 -8.17 -26.42
C SER A 2 1.04 -7.37 -25.14
N ASP A 3 -0.22 -7.23 -24.71
CA ASP A 3 -0.57 -6.64 -23.40
C ASP A 3 -0.22 -7.58 -22.23
N PHE A 4 0.27 -8.79 -22.53
CA PHE A 4 0.60 -9.83 -21.56
C PHE A 4 2.10 -10.06 -21.50
N LEU A 5 2.64 -10.01 -20.27
CA LEU A 5 3.98 -10.47 -19.92
C LEU A 5 3.88 -11.94 -19.49
N LEU A 6 4.93 -12.72 -19.78
CA LEU A 6 5.06 -14.06 -19.23
C LEU A 6 5.19 -13.95 -17.70
N GLU A 7 4.48 -14.80 -16.95
CA GLU A 7 4.59 -14.85 -15.48
C GLU A 7 5.96 -15.39 -15.04
N THR A 8 6.49 -16.35 -15.80
CA THR A 8 7.80 -16.95 -15.55
C THR A 8 8.68 -17.00 -16.81
N VAL A 9 9.99 -16.88 -16.60
CA VAL A 9 11.04 -17.03 -17.62
C VAL A 9 12.09 -17.97 -17.03
N ASP A 10 12.37 -19.06 -17.72
CA ASP A 10 13.32 -20.11 -17.27
C ASP A 10 13.04 -20.64 -15.84
N GLY A 11 11.76 -20.72 -15.45
CA GLY A 11 11.33 -21.19 -14.12
C GLY A 11 11.46 -20.15 -13.00
N LEU A 12 11.86 -18.93 -13.31
CA LEU A 12 11.96 -17.80 -12.38
C LEU A 12 10.86 -16.76 -12.67
N PRO A 13 10.45 -15.95 -11.67
CA PRO A 13 9.44 -14.93 -11.89
C PRO A 13 9.98 -13.88 -12.88
N ASN A 14 9.08 -13.33 -13.71
CA ASN A 14 9.47 -12.30 -14.67
C ASN A 14 9.62 -10.93 -13.98
N LEU A 15 10.86 -10.53 -13.70
CA LEU A 15 11.18 -9.32 -12.91
C LEU A 15 11.76 -8.16 -13.73
N SER A 16 12.03 -8.34 -15.03
CA SER A 16 12.72 -7.34 -15.86
C SER A 16 12.47 -7.53 -17.36
N GLY A 17 12.89 -6.57 -18.18
CA GLY A 17 12.83 -6.65 -19.64
C GLY A 17 11.56 -6.08 -20.29
N ALA A 18 10.65 -5.52 -19.49
CA ALA A 18 9.44 -4.84 -19.95
C ALA A 18 9.39 -3.37 -19.48
N GLU A 19 10.56 -2.75 -19.28
CA GLU A 19 10.70 -1.43 -18.67
C GLU A 19 9.88 -0.37 -19.41
N ALA A 20 9.90 -0.39 -20.75
CA ALA A 20 9.17 0.57 -21.57
C ALA A 20 7.64 0.41 -21.42
N GLN A 21 7.14 -0.83 -21.45
CA GLN A 21 5.71 -1.10 -21.29
C GLN A 21 5.21 -0.71 -19.89
N ILE A 22 6.00 -1.01 -18.85
CA ILE A 22 5.67 -0.64 -17.46
C ILE A 22 5.67 0.87 -17.30
N SER A 23 6.71 1.56 -17.78
CA SER A 23 6.75 3.03 -17.74
C SER A 23 5.56 3.64 -18.47
N GLN A 24 5.15 3.08 -19.61
CA GLN A 24 3.96 3.54 -20.33
C GLN A 24 2.66 3.33 -19.53
N ALA A 25 2.48 2.16 -18.91
CA ALA A 25 1.31 1.88 -18.08
C ALA A 25 1.24 2.83 -16.86
N MET A 26 2.39 3.03 -16.20
CA MET A 26 2.51 3.89 -15.02
C MET A 26 2.49 5.39 -15.36
N ALA A 27 2.66 5.78 -16.62
CA ALA A 27 2.56 7.18 -17.05
C ALA A 27 1.12 7.68 -17.20
N ARG A 28 0.10 6.81 -17.19
CA ARG A 28 -1.31 7.24 -17.31
C ARG A 28 -1.68 8.25 -16.21
N THR A 29 -2.45 9.28 -16.58
CA THR A 29 -2.83 10.40 -15.71
C THR A 29 -4.34 10.56 -15.53
N ALA A 30 -5.15 9.75 -16.23
CA ALA A 30 -6.59 9.78 -16.07
C ALA A 30 -6.98 9.34 -14.64
N PRO A 31 -8.02 9.94 -14.05
CA PRO A 31 -8.57 9.47 -12.78
C PRO A 31 -8.95 7.98 -12.86
N ILE A 32 -8.62 7.23 -11.82
CA ILE A 32 -8.75 5.78 -11.69
C ILE A 32 -10.07 5.39 -11.01
N PHE A 33 -10.49 6.15 -10.00
CA PHE A 33 -11.67 5.84 -9.18
C PHE A 33 -12.79 6.86 -9.36
N LEU A 34 -12.46 8.13 -9.57
CA LEU A 34 -13.45 9.21 -9.70
C LEU A 34 -14.58 8.94 -10.72
N PRO A 35 -14.33 8.36 -11.92
CA PRO A 35 -15.39 8.10 -12.89
C PRO A 35 -16.46 7.09 -12.41
N ASP A 36 -16.07 6.17 -11.53
CA ASP A 36 -16.91 5.06 -11.04
C ASP A 36 -17.20 5.14 -9.53
N SER A 37 -16.77 6.23 -8.87
CA SER A 37 -16.97 6.44 -7.44
C SER A 37 -18.44 6.77 -7.15
N ASP A 38 -19.02 6.08 -6.17
CA ASP A 38 -20.38 6.35 -5.68
C ASP A 38 -20.39 7.27 -4.45
N ILE A 39 -19.25 7.90 -4.12
CA ILE A 39 -19.14 8.83 -3.00
C ILE A 39 -19.54 10.23 -3.43
N HIS A 40 -20.60 10.75 -2.80
CA HIS A 40 -20.97 12.16 -2.88
C HIS A 40 -20.08 12.99 -1.95
N PHE A 41 -18.86 13.29 -2.39
CA PHE A 41 -17.79 13.86 -1.58
C PHE A 41 -18.18 15.16 -0.85
N ASP A 42 -19.03 15.99 -1.43
CA ASP A 42 -19.50 17.23 -0.81
C ASP A 42 -20.47 17.03 0.36
N SER A 43 -21.12 15.86 0.43
CA SER A 43 -22.11 15.55 1.47
C SER A 43 -21.55 14.77 2.66
N ILE A 44 -20.41 14.10 2.51
CA ILE A 44 -19.84 13.29 3.59
C ILE A 44 -19.18 14.16 4.65
N LYS A 45 -19.18 13.69 5.89
CA LYS A 45 -18.61 14.40 7.04
C LYS A 45 -17.11 14.13 7.19
N SER A 46 -16.72 12.90 6.91
CA SER A 46 -15.37 12.35 7.07
C SER A 46 -15.31 11.00 6.33
N ALA A 47 -14.13 10.41 6.20
CA ALA A 47 -13.94 9.10 5.59
C ALA A 47 -12.88 8.30 6.34
N PHE A 48 -12.77 7.01 6.05
CA PHE A 48 -11.68 6.18 6.54
C PHE A 48 -11.12 5.29 5.43
N ALA A 49 -9.85 4.92 5.57
CA ALA A 49 -9.15 4.01 4.68
C ALA A 49 -8.45 2.93 5.52
N ILE A 50 -8.50 1.69 5.03
CA ILE A 50 -7.71 0.59 5.58
C ILE A 50 -6.84 -0.02 4.48
N ALA A 51 -5.61 -0.36 4.83
CA ALA A 51 -4.73 -1.19 4.04
C ALA A 51 -4.42 -2.49 4.78
N LEU A 52 -4.32 -3.58 4.02
CA LEU A 52 -3.78 -4.85 4.51
C LEU A 52 -2.40 -5.07 3.90
N HIS A 53 -1.39 -5.17 4.76
CA HIS A 53 -0.04 -5.58 4.38
C HIS A 53 0.06 -7.11 4.43
N MET A 54 0.50 -7.75 3.35
CA MET A 54 0.54 -9.21 3.21
C MET A 54 1.94 -9.66 2.78
N HIS A 55 2.56 -10.48 3.61
CA HIS A 55 3.94 -10.91 3.38
C HIS A 55 4.27 -12.29 3.94
N GLN A 56 4.84 -13.15 3.10
CA GLN A 56 5.59 -14.32 3.53
C GLN A 56 6.97 -14.32 2.92
N PRO A 57 8.02 -14.66 3.68
CA PRO A 57 9.35 -14.76 3.15
C PRO A 57 9.51 -16.01 2.30
N LEU A 58 10.52 -15.96 1.43
CA LEU A 58 11.09 -17.15 0.81
C LEU A 58 12.28 -17.61 1.65
N ILE A 59 12.44 -18.92 1.82
CA ILE A 59 13.46 -19.53 2.68
C ILE A 59 14.22 -20.64 1.93
N PRO A 60 15.52 -20.85 2.20
CA PRO A 60 16.32 -21.92 1.61
C PRO A 60 16.03 -23.27 2.28
N ALA A 61 14.80 -23.76 2.13
CA ALA A 61 14.30 -24.95 2.85
C ALA A 61 13.72 -26.05 1.95
N GLY A 62 13.90 -25.97 0.62
CA GLY A 62 13.42 -26.99 -0.33
C GLY A 62 14.19 -28.31 -0.33
N GLY A 63 14.84 -28.70 0.78
CA GLY A 63 15.69 -29.89 0.88
C GLY A 63 16.46 -29.94 2.20
N SER A 64 17.24 -31.01 2.40
CA SER A 64 17.95 -31.27 3.66
C SER A 64 19.36 -30.65 3.77
N ASP A 65 20.00 -30.29 2.65
CA ASP A 65 21.30 -29.60 2.64
C ASP A 65 21.11 -28.12 2.29
N LEU A 66 21.35 -27.25 3.27
CA LEU A 66 21.21 -25.79 3.15
C LEU A 66 22.03 -25.19 1.99
N ARG A 67 23.15 -25.81 1.60
CA ARG A 67 24.02 -25.29 0.52
C ARG A 67 23.42 -25.49 -0.86
N THR A 68 22.49 -26.43 -1.00
CA THR A 68 21.84 -26.78 -2.27
C THR A 68 20.33 -26.65 -2.19
N ALA A 69 19.78 -26.29 -1.04
CA ALA A 69 18.35 -26.22 -0.81
C ALA A 69 17.71 -25.18 -1.75
N PRO A 70 16.75 -25.59 -2.59
CA PRO A 70 15.92 -24.66 -3.33
C PRO A 70 15.26 -23.64 -2.41
N ILE A 71 15.12 -22.40 -2.91
CA ILE A 71 14.36 -21.36 -2.26
C ILE A 71 12.85 -21.65 -2.44
N ILE A 72 12.14 -21.78 -1.33
CA ILE A 72 10.70 -22.08 -1.30
C ILE A 72 9.94 -21.05 -0.46
N SER A 73 8.64 -20.94 -0.68
CA SER A 73 7.72 -20.24 0.23
C SER A 73 7.82 -20.76 1.66
N ASN A 74 7.95 -19.86 2.65
CA ASN A 74 7.82 -20.25 4.05
C ASN A 74 6.46 -20.87 4.35
N LEU A 75 5.40 -20.38 3.71
CA LEU A 75 4.06 -20.96 3.84
C LEU A 75 4.00 -22.41 3.34
N ARG A 76 4.74 -22.73 2.27
CA ARG A 76 4.88 -24.12 1.78
C ARG A 76 5.55 -24.99 2.83
N PHE A 77 6.67 -24.52 3.37
CA PHE A 77 7.41 -25.22 4.41
C PHE A 77 6.53 -25.53 5.61
N MET A 78 5.69 -24.58 6.05
CA MET A 78 4.74 -24.83 7.14
C MET A 78 3.71 -25.93 6.82
N PHE A 79 3.24 -26.04 5.58
CA PHE A 79 2.35 -27.14 5.18
C PHE A 79 3.06 -28.50 5.14
N GLU A 80 4.30 -28.53 4.69
CA GLU A 80 5.11 -29.76 4.58
C GLU A 80 5.61 -30.26 5.95
N HIS A 81 5.67 -29.37 6.95
CA HIS A 81 6.22 -29.62 8.28
C HIS A 81 5.23 -29.26 9.40
N PRO A 82 4.07 -29.93 9.54
CA PRO A 82 3.06 -29.59 10.55
C PRO A 82 3.53 -29.73 12.00
N GLU A 83 4.65 -30.43 12.23
CA GLU A 83 5.28 -30.61 13.54
C GLU A 83 5.99 -29.38 14.08
N ILE A 84 6.37 -28.41 13.23
CA ILE A 84 7.07 -27.20 13.68
C ILE A 84 6.09 -26.26 14.38
N GLN A 85 6.61 -25.49 15.33
CA GLN A 85 5.83 -24.48 16.03
C GLN A 85 5.19 -23.51 15.02
N ASP A 86 3.93 -23.14 15.28
CA ASP A 86 3.11 -22.24 14.46
C ASP A 86 2.69 -22.73 13.07
N ALA A 87 3.14 -23.90 12.58
CA ALA A 87 2.68 -24.47 11.31
C ALA A 87 1.17 -24.74 11.26
N HIS A 88 0.54 -24.95 12.42
CA HIS A 88 -0.93 -25.04 12.53
C HIS A 88 -1.67 -23.81 11.98
N ASN A 89 -1.01 -22.66 11.85
CA ASN A 89 -1.58 -21.43 11.27
C ASN A 89 -1.52 -21.37 9.73
N ALA A 90 -0.82 -22.29 9.04
CA ALA A 90 -0.59 -22.21 7.60
C ALA A 90 -1.87 -22.08 6.77
N SER A 91 -2.91 -22.86 7.11
CA SER A 91 -4.22 -22.77 6.45
C SER A 91 -4.90 -21.42 6.67
N VAL A 92 -4.76 -20.85 7.87
CA VAL A 92 -5.31 -19.54 8.23
C VAL A 92 -4.56 -18.42 7.52
N PHE A 93 -3.23 -18.46 7.46
CA PHE A 93 -2.41 -17.52 6.69
C PHE A 93 -2.82 -17.52 5.21
N ARG A 94 -2.91 -18.71 4.59
CA ARG A 94 -3.38 -18.83 3.20
C ARG A 94 -4.77 -18.22 3.00
N TRP A 95 -5.69 -18.42 3.94
CA TRP A 95 -7.02 -17.81 3.88
C TRP A 95 -6.96 -16.29 4.08
N CYS A 96 -6.08 -15.76 4.93
CA CYS A 96 -5.86 -14.31 5.06
C CYS A 96 -5.45 -13.68 3.72
N TYR A 97 -4.63 -14.37 2.91
CA TYR A 97 -4.25 -13.91 1.57
C TYR A 97 -5.38 -14.00 0.54
N LYS A 98 -6.38 -14.85 0.77
CA LYS A 98 -7.50 -15.07 -0.16
C LYS A 98 -8.75 -14.26 0.17
N ARG A 99 -9.06 -14.08 1.45
CA ARG A 99 -10.40 -13.72 1.97
C ARG A 99 -11.02 -12.45 1.38
N MET A 100 -10.22 -11.49 0.91
CA MET A 100 -10.77 -10.30 0.23
C MET A 100 -11.46 -10.66 -1.09
N ALA A 101 -11.00 -11.70 -1.78
CA ALA A 101 -11.64 -12.25 -2.98
C ALA A 101 -12.97 -12.95 -2.68
N GLU A 102 -13.27 -13.22 -1.40
CA GLU A 102 -14.56 -13.76 -0.94
C GLU A 102 -15.47 -12.63 -0.43
N PHE A 103 -14.92 -11.72 0.37
CA PHE A 103 -15.70 -10.68 1.07
C PHE A 103 -16.17 -9.58 0.12
N ILE A 104 -15.31 -9.12 -0.80
CA ILE A 104 -15.67 -8.04 -1.73
C ILE A 104 -16.84 -8.45 -2.62
N PRO A 105 -16.82 -9.61 -3.32
CA PRO A 105 -17.97 -10.07 -4.09
C PRO A 105 -19.25 -10.22 -3.25
N GLN A 106 -19.14 -10.74 -2.03
CA GLN A 106 -20.30 -10.91 -1.15
C GLN A 106 -20.94 -9.56 -0.77
N LEU A 107 -20.12 -8.57 -0.41
CA LEU A 107 -20.60 -7.23 -0.05
C LEU A 107 -21.19 -6.50 -1.27
N VAL A 108 -20.51 -6.54 -2.42
CA VAL A 108 -21.00 -5.95 -3.67
C VAL A 108 -22.31 -6.61 -4.11
N GLY A 109 -22.41 -7.94 -4.05
CA GLY A 109 -23.64 -8.67 -4.34
C GLY A 109 -24.80 -8.33 -3.39
N GLY A 110 -24.50 -7.90 -2.16
CA GLY A 110 -25.46 -7.36 -1.20
C GLY A 110 -25.79 -5.87 -1.38
N GLY A 111 -25.36 -5.23 -2.48
CA GLY A 111 -25.59 -3.82 -2.75
C GLY A 111 -24.74 -2.87 -1.89
N LYS A 112 -23.63 -3.35 -1.31
CA LYS A 112 -22.70 -2.55 -0.52
C LYS A 112 -21.55 -2.05 -1.39
N SER A 113 -20.84 -1.04 -0.87
CA SER A 113 -19.72 -0.37 -1.54
C SER A 113 -18.46 -0.42 -0.67
N PRO A 114 -17.84 -1.62 -0.52
CA PRO A 114 -16.67 -1.80 0.33
C PRO A 114 -15.42 -1.16 -0.28
N ARG A 115 -14.47 -0.74 0.58
CA ARG A 115 -13.13 -0.29 0.17
C ARG A 115 -12.05 -0.99 0.98
N VAL A 116 -10.95 -1.35 0.32
CA VAL A 116 -9.73 -1.85 0.94
C VAL A 116 -8.53 -1.60 0.04
N MET A 117 -7.43 -1.16 0.65
CA MET A 117 -6.13 -1.10 -0.01
C MET A 117 -5.35 -2.40 0.25
N LEU A 118 -4.67 -2.93 -0.75
CA LEU A 118 -3.93 -4.20 -0.67
C LEU A 118 -2.46 -4.00 -1.02
N ASP A 119 -1.59 -4.33 -0.07
CA ASP A 119 -0.13 -4.37 -0.23
C ASP A 119 0.32 -5.83 -0.13
N TYR A 120 0.73 -6.42 -1.26
CA TYR A 120 1.24 -7.78 -1.32
C TYR A 120 2.67 -7.76 -1.85
N SER A 121 3.60 -8.28 -1.05
CA SER A 121 5.01 -8.41 -1.46
C SER A 121 5.16 -9.35 -2.67
N GLY A 122 6.18 -9.08 -3.50
CA GLY A 122 6.44 -9.89 -4.69
C GLY A 122 6.87 -11.33 -4.38
N CYS A 123 7.56 -11.52 -3.25
CA CYS A 123 7.96 -12.83 -2.74
C CYS A 123 6.76 -13.66 -2.28
N LEU A 124 5.72 -13.04 -1.69
CA LEU A 124 4.46 -13.72 -1.38
C LEU A 124 3.77 -14.19 -2.66
N PHE A 125 3.66 -13.32 -3.68
CA PHE A 125 3.10 -13.74 -4.97
C PHE A 125 3.85 -14.92 -5.58
N TYR A 126 5.19 -14.85 -5.59
CA TYR A 126 6.00 -15.95 -6.10
C TYR A 126 5.79 -17.23 -5.29
N GLY A 127 5.77 -17.12 -3.96
CA GLY A 127 5.56 -18.24 -3.06
C GLY A 127 4.19 -18.92 -3.24
N LEU A 128 3.13 -18.13 -3.45
CA LEU A 128 1.79 -18.65 -3.78
C LEU A 128 1.80 -19.42 -5.12
N GLY A 129 2.48 -18.89 -6.14
CA GLY A 129 2.66 -19.56 -7.42
C GLY A 129 3.44 -20.88 -7.30
N GLN A 130 4.56 -20.87 -6.55
CA GLN A 130 5.34 -22.10 -6.28
C GLN A 130 4.52 -23.19 -5.57
N MET A 131 3.50 -22.80 -4.79
CA MET A 131 2.62 -23.70 -4.06
C MET A 131 1.43 -24.21 -4.89
N GLY A 132 1.23 -23.71 -6.11
CA GLY A 132 0.00 -23.98 -6.87
C GLY A 132 -1.25 -23.44 -6.17
N ALA A 133 -1.14 -22.31 -5.47
CA ALA A 133 -2.27 -21.67 -4.79
C ALA A 133 -3.15 -20.86 -5.75
N ASP A 134 -3.56 -21.51 -6.85
CA ASP A 134 -4.24 -20.86 -7.98
C ASP A 134 -5.57 -20.23 -7.57
N ASP A 135 -6.33 -20.84 -6.65
CA ASP A 135 -7.57 -20.26 -6.12
C ASP A 135 -7.35 -18.93 -5.37
N VAL A 136 -6.16 -18.71 -4.81
CA VAL A 136 -5.78 -17.43 -4.19
C VAL A 136 -5.44 -16.42 -5.28
N LEU A 137 -4.54 -16.78 -6.19
CA LEU A 137 -4.08 -15.89 -7.26
C LEU A 137 -5.22 -15.49 -8.22
N ASP A 138 -6.06 -16.43 -8.61
CA ASP A 138 -7.24 -16.18 -9.46
C ASP A 138 -8.25 -15.29 -8.75
N GLY A 139 -8.47 -15.49 -7.45
CA GLY A 139 -9.33 -14.63 -6.64
C GLY A 139 -8.82 -13.19 -6.60
N LEU A 140 -7.52 -13.01 -6.35
CA LEU A 140 -6.86 -11.71 -6.36
C LEU A 140 -6.89 -11.06 -7.74
N LYS A 141 -6.70 -11.84 -8.81
CA LYS A 141 -6.80 -11.37 -10.19
C LYS A 141 -8.21 -10.89 -10.51
N GLY A 142 -9.22 -11.58 -10.01
CA GLY A 142 -10.62 -11.13 -10.06
C GLY A 142 -10.81 -9.75 -9.43
N LEU A 143 -10.21 -9.48 -8.27
CA LEU A 143 -10.28 -8.16 -7.63
C LEU A 143 -9.64 -7.04 -8.46
N GLY A 144 -8.52 -7.32 -9.13
CA GLY A 144 -7.78 -6.33 -9.93
C GLY A 144 -8.34 -6.10 -11.33
N THR A 145 -9.09 -7.04 -11.90
CA THR A 145 -9.50 -7.03 -13.32
C THR A 145 -11.01 -7.01 -13.55
N ASN A 146 -11.83 -7.37 -12.55
CA ASN A 146 -13.28 -7.32 -12.70
C ASN A 146 -13.79 -5.89 -12.48
N PRO A 147 -14.45 -5.25 -13.47
CA PRO A 147 -14.96 -3.88 -13.34
C PRO A 147 -15.89 -3.67 -12.13
N ALA A 148 -16.61 -4.70 -11.70
CA ALA A 148 -17.49 -4.63 -10.53
C ALA A 148 -16.73 -4.44 -9.20
N TYR A 149 -15.46 -4.88 -9.14
CA TYR A 149 -14.64 -4.89 -7.92
C TYR A 149 -13.50 -3.86 -7.95
N GLN A 150 -13.08 -3.42 -9.14
CA GLN A 150 -11.97 -2.50 -9.34
C GLN A 150 -12.11 -1.15 -8.60
N ARG A 151 -13.34 -0.69 -8.34
CA ARG A 151 -13.60 0.50 -7.52
C ARG A 151 -13.46 0.25 -6.02
N CYS A 152 -13.63 -1.00 -5.59
CA CYS A 152 -13.60 -1.42 -4.19
C CYS A 152 -12.19 -1.72 -3.70
N VAL A 153 -11.25 -2.00 -4.60
CA VAL A 153 -9.89 -2.42 -4.24
C VAL A 153 -8.87 -1.51 -4.88
N GLU A 154 -7.98 -0.95 -4.05
CA GLU A 154 -6.78 -0.27 -4.53
C GLU A 154 -5.55 -1.12 -4.21
N TRP A 155 -4.82 -1.51 -5.26
CA TRP A 155 -3.51 -2.15 -5.10
C TRP A 155 -2.46 -1.07 -4.81
N LEU A 156 -1.66 -1.29 -3.77
CA LEU A 156 -0.50 -0.46 -3.44
C LEU A 156 0.77 -1.12 -3.97
N GLY A 157 1.67 -0.30 -4.50
CA GLY A 157 3.02 -0.75 -4.81
C GLY A 157 3.81 -1.03 -3.53
N THR A 158 4.76 -1.96 -3.62
CA THR A 158 5.72 -2.26 -2.55
C THR A 158 7.02 -2.78 -3.15
N ALA A 159 7.97 -3.20 -2.31
CA ALA A 159 9.20 -3.85 -2.73
C ALA A 159 8.98 -5.36 -2.98
N TRP A 160 9.55 -5.88 -4.07
CA TRP A 160 9.39 -7.31 -4.42
C TRP A 160 9.82 -8.26 -3.29
N GLY A 161 10.98 -8.01 -2.68
CA GLY A 161 11.54 -8.87 -1.62
C GLY A 161 11.31 -8.32 -0.22
N HIS A 162 10.34 -7.42 -0.03
CA HIS A 162 10.13 -6.70 1.25
C HIS A 162 11.39 -5.90 1.69
N ALA A 163 12.08 -5.28 0.72
CA ALA A 163 13.28 -4.52 0.98
C ALA A 163 12.99 -3.21 1.75
N VAL A 164 13.51 -3.12 2.98
CA VAL A 164 13.33 -1.98 3.88
C VAL A 164 14.23 -0.81 3.42
N ALA A 165 13.61 0.30 3.00
CA ALA A 165 14.32 1.38 2.31
C ALA A 165 15.50 1.99 3.09
N PRO A 166 15.41 2.24 4.43
CA PRO A 166 16.54 2.78 5.20
C PRO A 166 17.79 1.89 5.25
N SER A 167 17.65 0.58 5.06
CA SER A 167 18.74 -0.40 5.20
C SER A 167 19.15 -1.06 3.87
N THR A 168 18.53 -0.65 2.76
CA THR A 168 18.79 -1.18 1.43
C THR A 168 19.57 -0.16 0.60
N PRO A 169 20.65 -0.53 -0.12
CA PRO A 169 21.30 0.37 -1.06
C PRO A 169 20.29 0.97 -2.05
N VAL A 170 20.43 2.26 -2.37
CA VAL A 170 19.43 3.00 -3.18
C VAL A 170 19.19 2.38 -4.55
N GLN A 171 20.24 1.81 -5.16
CA GLN A 171 20.16 1.11 -6.44
C GLN A 171 19.33 -0.18 -6.32
N ASP A 172 19.54 -0.95 -5.25
CA ASP A 172 18.88 -2.23 -5.01
C ASP A 172 17.41 -2.02 -4.65
N PHE A 173 17.10 -1.00 -3.84
CA PHE A 173 15.72 -0.63 -3.54
C PHE A 173 14.94 -0.30 -4.82
N ARG A 174 15.54 0.47 -5.74
CA ARG A 174 14.95 0.76 -7.05
C ARG A 174 14.69 -0.50 -7.85
N LEU A 175 15.61 -1.47 -7.84
CA LEU A 175 15.41 -2.76 -8.51
C LEU A 175 14.25 -3.53 -7.90
N HIS A 176 14.10 -3.54 -6.57
CA HIS A 176 12.97 -4.20 -5.91
C HIS A 176 11.61 -3.58 -6.27
N VAL A 177 11.53 -2.25 -6.37
CA VAL A 177 10.30 -1.55 -6.79
C VAL A 177 9.94 -1.93 -8.23
N ARG A 178 10.92 -1.92 -9.15
CA ARG A 178 10.68 -2.29 -10.55
C ARG A 178 10.36 -3.77 -10.72
N ALA A 179 11.04 -4.65 -10.00
CA ALA A 179 10.76 -6.08 -10.00
C ALA A 179 9.32 -6.38 -9.56
N TRP A 180 8.81 -5.63 -8.58
CA TRP A 180 7.41 -5.74 -8.16
C TRP A 180 6.47 -5.35 -9.29
N GLN A 181 6.71 -4.23 -9.98
CA GLN A 181 5.85 -3.80 -11.10
C GLN A 181 5.82 -4.82 -12.25
N HIS A 182 6.96 -5.42 -12.60
CA HIS A 182 7.03 -6.46 -13.63
C HIS A 182 6.22 -7.69 -13.22
N HIS A 183 6.46 -8.17 -12.00
CA HIS A 183 5.80 -9.38 -11.52
C HIS A 183 4.28 -9.16 -11.36
N PHE A 184 3.87 -8.01 -10.83
CA PHE A 184 2.46 -7.63 -10.72
C PHE A 184 1.78 -7.55 -12.09
N ALA A 185 2.42 -6.89 -13.08
CA ALA A 185 1.87 -6.80 -14.43
C ALA A 185 1.79 -8.16 -15.13
N ALA A 186 2.71 -9.09 -14.85
CA ALA A 186 2.64 -10.43 -15.41
C ALA A 186 1.45 -11.23 -14.86
N LEU A 187 1.17 -11.11 -13.56
CA LEU A 187 0.05 -11.81 -12.92
C LEU A 187 -1.32 -11.18 -13.25
N PHE A 188 -1.40 -9.85 -13.16
CA PHE A 188 -2.66 -9.11 -13.17
C PHE A 188 -2.90 -8.26 -14.43
N GLY A 189 -1.89 -8.11 -15.28
CA GLY A 189 -1.95 -7.34 -16.52
C GLY A 189 -1.55 -5.86 -16.37
N MET A 190 -1.21 -5.25 -17.51
CA MET A 190 -0.79 -3.84 -17.59
C MET A 190 -1.88 -2.85 -17.18
N GLU A 191 -3.15 -3.20 -17.43
CA GLU A 191 -4.28 -2.35 -17.06
C GLU A 191 -4.41 -2.26 -15.54
N ALA A 192 -4.37 -3.39 -14.83
CA ALA A 192 -4.33 -3.44 -13.38
C ALA A 192 -3.12 -2.68 -12.82
N LEU A 193 -1.92 -2.88 -13.38
CA LEU A 193 -0.71 -2.14 -12.97
C LEU A 193 -0.92 -0.62 -13.10
N SER A 194 -1.55 -0.16 -14.19
CA SER A 194 -1.80 1.26 -14.41
C SER A 194 -2.76 1.91 -13.40
N ARG A 195 -3.43 1.12 -12.55
CA ARG A 195 -4.29 1.60 -11.45
C ARG A 195 -3.50 1.75 -10.14
N VAL A 196 -2.29 1.21 -10.04
CA VAL A 196 -1.43 1.29 -8.85
C VAL A 196 -0.79 2.68 -8.76
N ARG A 197 -1.27 3.51 -7.84
CA ARG A 197 -0.78 4.90 -7.67
C ARG A 197 -0.17 5.18 -6.31
N GLY A 198 -0.63 4.47 -5.29
CA GLY A 198 -0.03 4.49 -3.96
C GLY A 198 1.15 3.55 -3.80
N PHE A 199 2.05 3.89 -2.89
CA PHE A 199 3.14 3.03 -2.44
C PHE A 199 3.09 2.81 -0.93
N SER A 200 3.21 1.55 -0.51
CA SER A 200 3.34 1.12 0.89
C SER A 200 4.78 0.66 1.12
N PRO A 201 5.62 1.43 1.82
CA PRO A 201 6.99 1.02 2.11
C PRO A 201 6.98 -0.20 3.04
N PRO A 202 7.83 -1.22 2.80
CA PRO A 202 8.03 -2.29 3.77
C PRO A 202 8.36 -1.74 5.16
N GLU A 203 7.72 -2.30 6.19
CA GLU A 203 7.77 -1.81 7.59
C GLU A 203 7.32 -0.36 7.77
N MET A 204 6.69 0.24 6.75
CA MET A 204 6.41 1.67 6.65
C MET A 204 7.64 2.55 6.92
N ALA A 205 8.83 1.99 6.66
CA ALA A 205 10.09 2.56 7.07
C ALA A 205 10.52 3.67 6.11
N LEU A 206 10.67 4.88 6.65
CA LEU A 206 11.09 6.05 5.90
C LEU A 206 12.58 6.34 6.14
N PRO A 207 13.42 6.45 5.09
CA PRO A 207 14.82 6.85 5.27
C PRO A 207 14.91 8.24 5.91
N ASN A 208 15.73 8.38 6.96
CA ASN A 208 15.97 9.68 7.59
C ASN A 208 17.20 10.40 7.00
N HIS A 209 18.17 9.67 6.45
CA HIS A 209 19.33 10.24 5.77
C HIS A 209 18.88 11.02 4.51
N PRO A 210 19.20 12.33 4.39
CA PRO A 210 18.71 13.18 3.30
C PRO A 210 18.88 12.62 1.89
N ASP A 211 20.08 12.18 1.53
CA ASP A 211 20.35 11.67 0.18
C ASP A 211 19.62 10.34 -0.12
N VAL A 212 19.55 9.44 0.86
CA VAL A 212 18.83 8.17 0.72
C VAL A 212 17.33 8.43 0.59
N PHE A 213 16.81 9.37 1.37
CA PHE A 213 15.41 9.76 1.30
C PHE A 213 15.04 10.43 -0.03
N TYR A 214 15.92 11.29 -0.55
CA TYR A 214 15.78 11.86 -1.89
C TYR A 214 15.71 10.77 -2.95
N GLU A 215 16.65 9.81 -2.95
CA GLU A 215 16.63 8.70 -3.92
C GLU A 215 15.41 7.78 -3.75
N PHE A 216 14.91 7.62 -2.53
CA PHE A 216 13.65 6.91 -2.26
C PHE A 216 12.47 7.61 -2.95
N VAL A 217 12.26 8.91 -2.70
CA VAL A 217 11.17 9.67 -3.33
C VAL A 217 11.34 9.72 -4.85
N LYS A 218 12.57 9.90 -5.33
CA LYS A 218 12.90 9.89 -6.76
C LYS A 218 12.53 8.55 -7.39
N THR A 219 12.86 7.44 -6.72
CA THR A 219 12.51 6.09 -7.19
C THR A 219 11.00 5.94 -7.34
N LEU A 220 10.21 6.40 -6.36
CA LEU A 220 8.75 6.32 -6.43
C LEU A 220 8.18 7.14 -7.60
N LEU A 221 8.64 8.37 -7.75
CA LEU A 221 8.20 9.26 -8.84
C LEU A 221 8.61 8.71 -10.22
N ASP A 222 9.85 8.28 -10.38
CA ASP A 222 10.38 7.68 -11.62
C ASP A 222 9.61 6.39 -12.00
N CYS A 223 9.14 5.63 -11.01
CA CYS A 223 8.33 4.43 -11.22
C CYS A 223 6.84 4.72 -11.42
N GLY A 224 6.42 6.00 -11.35
CA GLY A 224 5.07 6.45 -11.67
C GLY A 224 4.06 6.36 -10.52
N TYR A 225 4.52 6.14 -9.29
CA TYR A 225 3.70 6.34 -8.09
C TYR A 225 3.40 7.83 -7.91
N ARG A 226 2.33 8.14 -7.17
CA ARG A 226 1.82 9.51 -6.98
C ARG A 226 1.73 9.90 -5.52
N TRP A 227 1.60 8.91 -4.64
CA TRP A 227 1.52 9.13 -3.22
C TRP A 227 2.12 7.95 -2.47
N VAL A 228 2.49 8.17 -1.21
CA VAL A 228 3.10 7.17 -0.32
C VAL A 228 2.43 7.15 1.04
N LEU A 229 2.27 5.96 1.62
CA LEU A 229 1.88 5.83 3.02
C LEU A 229 3.07 6.09 3.94
N VAL A 230 2.88 6.89 4.98
CA VAL A 230 3.91 7.16 6.01
C VAL A 230 3.32 7.02 7.41
N GLN A 231 4.16 6.66 8.39
CA GLN A 231 3.75 6.66 9.79
C GLN A 231 3.84 8.07 10.36
N GLU A 232 2.83 8.47 11.13
CA GLU A 232 2.76 9.79 11.79
C GLU A 232 4.04 10.15 12.56
N HIS A 233 4.64 9.17 13.25
CA HIS A 233 5.85 9.39 14.05
C HIS A 233 7.17 9.30 13.26
N SER A 234 7.12 8.97 11.97
CA SER A 234 8.29 8.91 11.08
C SER A 234 8.58 10.24 10.37
N ILE A 235 7.69 11.22 10.54
CA ILE A 235 7.73 12.53 9.90
C ILE A 235 7.61 13.66 10.92
N GLU A 236 8.03 14.86 10.53
CA GLU A 236 7.92 16.10 11.31
C GLU A 236 7.49 17.25 10.40
N GLN A 237 6.90 18.29 10.99
CA GLN A 237 6.52 19.50 10.27
C GLN A 237 7.76 20.24 9.73
N MET A 238 7.63 20.84 8.55
CA MET A 238 8.74 21.57 7.93
C MET A 238 9.09 22.85 8.70
N GLU A 239 8.07 23.54 9.21
CA GLU A 239 8.15 24.86 9.83
C GLU A 239 9.01 24.86 11.10
N ASP A 240 8.75 23.96 12.03
CA ASP A 240 9.37 23.93 13.35
C ASP A 240 10.00 22.57 13.73
N GLY A 241 9.82 21.53 12.92
CA GLY A 241 10.26 20.15 13.23
C GLY A 241 9.45 19.50 14.35
N GLY A 242 8.25 20.03 14.65
CA GLY A 242 7.31 19.47 15.60
C GLY A 242 6.51 18.28 15.05
N PRO A 243 5.70 17.63 15.90
CA PRO A 243 4.81 16.55 15.48
C PRO A 243 3.71 17.06 14.53
N VAL A 244 3.21 16.18 13.66
CA VAL A 244 2.08 16.52 12.77
C VAL A 244 0.82 16.78 13.60
N THR A 245 0.14 17.91 13.35
CA THR A 245 -1.08 18.30 14.08
C THR A 245 -2.38 18.00 13.34
N SER A 246 -2.32 17.69 12.05
CA SER A 246 -3.48 17.44 11.19
C SER A 246 -3.32 16.15 10.38
N PRO A 247 -3.17 14.97 11.02
CA PRO A 247 -2.77 13.75 10.30
C PRO A 247 -3.84 13.18 9.34
N HIS A 248 -5.08 13.69 9.38
CA HIS A 248 -6.18 13.19 8.56
C HIS A 248 -6.36 13.93 7.22
N ILE A 249 -5.32 14.63 6.75
CA ILE A 249 -5.27 15.25 5.42
C ILE A 249 -3.96 14.88 4.73
N PRO A 250 -3.88 14.94 3.39
CA PRO A 250 -2.63 14.66 2.71
C PRO A 250 -1.61 15.77 2.97
N HIS A 251 -0.34 15.40 2.94
CA HIS A 251 0.78 16.32 3.12
C HIS A 251 1.71 16.28 1.91
N ARG A 252 2.44 17.37 1.68
CA ARG A 252 3.62 17.34 0.80
C ARG A 252 4.79 16.79 1.59
N LEU A 253 5.23 15.59 1.23
CA LEU A 253 6.43 15.01 1.79
C LEU A 253 7.63 15.50 0.98
N ILE A 254 8.41 16.40 1.58
CA ILE A 254 9.51 17.11 0.94
C ILE A 254 10.82 16.36 1.17
N ALA A 255 11.49 15.98 0.08
CA ALA A 255 12.81 15.38 0.09
C ALA A 255 13.85 16.35 -0.48
N ARG A 256 14.73 16.82 0.40
CA ARG A 256 15.89 17.63 0.04
C ARG A 256 17.16 16.80 0.21
N ASN A 257 18.07 16.85 -0.76
CA ASN A 257 19.37 16.17 -0.68
C ASN A 257 20.49 17.11 -0.25
N SER A 258 21.69 16.56 -0.02
CA SER A 258 22.89 17.31 0.41
C SER A 258 23.37 18.35 -0.61
N ARG A 259 22.99 18.22 -1.89
CA ARG A 259 23.27 19.19 -2.96
C ARG A 259 22.24 20.32 -3.04
N GLY A 260 21.23 20.31 -2.17
CA GLY A 260 20.16 21.29 -2.15
C GLY A 260 19.06 21.06 -3.19
N GLU A 261 19.08 19.94 -3.92
CA GLU A 261 18.00 19.58 -4.83
C GLU A 261 16.77 19.12 -4.02
N GLU A 262 15.58 19.49 -4.48
CA GLU A 262 14.32 19.19 -3.81
C GLU A 262 13.34 18.50 -4.76
N ILE A 263 12.70 17.45 -4.27
CA ILE A 263 11.55 16.79 -4.89
C ILE A 263 10.51 16.50 -3.82
N SER A 264 9.27 16.23 -4.22
CA SER A 264 8.21 15.95 -3.28
C SER A 264 7.18 14.98 -3.83
N ILE A 265 6.47 14.33 -2.91
CA ILE A 265 5.39 13.39 -3.20
C ILE A 265 4.27 13.60 -2.18
N ILE A 266 3.04 13.27 -2.55
CA ILE A 266 1.92 13.31 -1.59
C ILE A 266 2.10 12.19 -0.56
N ALA A 267 1.93 12.51 0.72
CA ALA A 267 1.88 11.53 1.80
C ALA A 267 0.47 11.41 2.38
N LEU A 268 -0.02 10.18 2.49
CA LEU A 268 -1.15 9.84 3.37
C LEU A 268 -0.59 9.28 4.67
N ILE A 269 -1.08 9.80 5.80
CA ILE A 269 -0.51 9.49 7.11
C ILE A 269 -1.33 8.39 7.77
N LYS A 270 -0.65 7.29 8.09
CA LYS A 270 -1.16 6.29 9.02
C LYS A 270 -1.01 6.81 10.45
N THR A 271 -2.13 6.98 11.14
CA THR A 271 -2.18 7.51 12.51
C THR A 271 -1.72 6.51 13.57
N GLN A 272 -1.29 7.00 14.72
CA GLN A 272 -0.75 6.17 15.81
C GLN A 272 -1.75 5.16 16.39
N GLY A 273 -1.24 3.99 16.79
CA GLY A 273 -1.95 2.95 17.54
C GLY A 273 -1.39 1.56 17.29
N SER A 274 -2.00 0.51 17.85
CA SER A 274 -1.55 -0.88 17.65
C SER A 274 -2.04 -1.41 16.28
N ASP A 275 -1.19 -1.25 15.26
CA ASP A 275 -1.41 -1.44 13.82
C ASP A 275 -2.39 -2.58 13.50
N THR A 276 -2.07 -3.78 13.98
CA THR A 276 -2.82 -5.01 13.73
C THR A 276 -4.18 -5.04 14.44
N LYS A 277 -4.26 -4.59 15.70
CA LYS A 277 -5.52 -4.64 16.47
C LYS A 277 -6.52 -3.60 15.99
N LEU A 278 -6.03 -2.41 15.64
CA LEU A 278 -6.88 -1.31 15.17
C LEU A 278 -7.54 -1.66 13.84
N VAL A 279 -6.78 -2.22 12.89
CA VAL A 279 -7.35 -2.68 11.63
C VAL A 279 -8.29 -3.86 11.84
N ALA A 280 -7.91 -4.85 12.67
CA ALA A 280 -8.76 -6.00 12.95
C ALA A 280 -10.15 -5.62 13.47
N GLN A 281 -10.21 -4.62 14.33
CA GLN A 281 -11.45 -4.16 14.94
C GLN A 281 -12.08 -2.98 14.19
N MET A 282 -11.56 -2.64 13.00
CA MET A 282 -12.05 -1.54 12.18
C MET A 282 -12.14 -0.21 12.96
N GLN A 283 -11.23 0.03 13.90
CA GLN A 283 -11.16 1.26 14.69
C GLN A 283 -11.15 2.55 13.86
N PRO A 284 -10.51 2.65 12.67
CA PRO A 284 -10.54 3.89 11.89
C PRO A 284 -11.96 4.33 11.48
N TYR A 285 -12.89 3.39 11.32
CA TYR A 285 -14.31 3.71 11.09
C TYR A 285 -14.93 4.41 12.31
N TYR A 286 -14.68 3.91 13.52
CA TYR A 286 -15.23 4.51 14.74
C TYR A 286 -14.61 5.86 15.06
N GLU A 287 -13.32 6.03 14.77
CA GLU A 287 -12.63 7.33 14.89
C GLU A 287 -13.23 8.36 13.94
N THR A 288 -13.38 8.01 12.65
CA THR A 288 -13.84 8.95 11.64
C THR A 288 -15.25 9.49 11.93
N ARG A 289 -16.12 8.70 12.60
CA ARG A 289 -17.46 9.12 13.03
C ARG A 289 -17.45 10.32 13.98
N GLY A 290 -16.39 10.50 14.76
CA GLY A 290 -16.19 11.65 15.63
C GLY A 290 -15.77 12.93 14.90
N LEU A 291 -15.19 12.80 13.70
CA LEU A 291 -14.57 13.91 12.98
C LEU A 291 -15.56 14.72 12.16
N LYS A 292 -15.17 15.92 11.75
CA LYS A 292 -15.95 16.83 10.89
C LYS A 292 -15.05 17.33 9.77
N ARG A 293 -15.66 17.84 8.71
CA ARG A 293 -14.94 18.50 7.60
C ARG A 293 -14.03 19.60 8.15
N ILE A 294 -12.86 19.73 7.53
CA ILE A 294 -11.81 20.67 7.90
C ILE A 294 -11.33 21.45 6.67
N PRO A 295 -10.84 22.69 6.85
CA PRO A 295 -10.25 23.46 5.75
C PRO A 295 -8.98 22.77 5.22
N VAL A 296 -8.88 22.66 3.91
CA VAL A 296 -7.67 22.25 3.17
C VAL A 296 -7.55 23.16 1.95
N GLY A 297 -6.62 24.12 2.00
CA GLY A 297 -6.65 25.26 1.08
C GLY A 297 -7.96 26.04 1.20
N ASP A 298 -8.57 26.35 0.05
CA ASP A 298 -9.88 27.01 -0.02
C ASP A 298 -11.07 26.04 0.07
N ALA A 299 -10.81 24.72 0.05
CA ALA A 299 -11.84 23.71 0.16
C ALA A 299 -12.13 23.36 1.62
N ASN A 300 -13.36 22.96 1.90
CA ASN A 300 -13.73 22.32 3.16
C ASN A 300 -13.84 20.82 2.93
N ALA A 301 -12.82 20.05 3.25
CA ALA A 301 -12.68 18.64 2.91
C ALA A 301 -13.06 17.70 4.07
N PRO A 302 -13.62 16.51 3.80
CA PRO A 302 -13.78 15.47 4.80
C PRO A 302 -12.39 14.92 5.20
N PRO A 303 -12.06 14.80 6.50
CA PRO A 303 -10.82 14.16 6.93
C PRO A 303 -10.81 12.66 6.60
N LEU A 304 -9.64 12.11 6.31
CA LEU A 304 -9.42 10.69 6.04
C LEU A 304 -8.61 10.05 7.18
N VAL A 305 -9.23 9.18 7.97
CA VAL A 305 -8.52 8.34 8.95
C VAL A 305 -7.94 7.13 8.21
N THR A 306 -6.61 7.04 8.13
CA THR A 306 -5.94 5.97 7.40
C THR A 306 -5.20 5.04 8.36
N GLN A 307 -5.40 3.73 8.20
CA GLN A 307 -4.68 2.70 8.95
C GLN A 307 -4.17 1.60 8.01
N ILE A 308 -3.04 1.00 8.37
CA ILE A 308 -2.50 -0.21 7.73
C ILE A 308 -2.16 -1.22 8.81
N GLY A 309 -2.37 -2.50 8.53
CA GLY A 309 -1.99 -3.58 9.43
C GLY A 309 -1.68 -4.85 8.67
N ASP A 310 -0.79 -5.66 9.23
CA ASP A 310 -0.44 -6.97 8.69
C ASP A 310 -1.66 -7.89 8.68
N GLY A 311 -2.06 -8.36 7.50
CA GLY A 311 -3.31 -9.05 7.25
C GLY A 311 -3.40 -10.43 7.91
N GLU A 312 -2.25 -11.04 8.15
CA GLU A 312 -2.07 -12.38 8.71
C GLU A 312 -1.64 -12.37 10.19
N ASN A 313 -1.31 -11.21 10.76
CA ASN A 313 -0.58 -11.16 12.04
C ASN A 313 -1.50 -11.35 13.26
N GLY A 314 -1.24 -12.43 14.01
CA GLY A 314 -1.85 -12.70 15.31
C GLY A 314 -3.34 -13.07 15.27
N GLY A 315 -3.82 -13.61 16.40
CA GLY A 315 -5.19 -14.13 16.50
C GLY A 315 -6.29 -13.08 16.25
N VAL A 316 -6.01 -11.79 16.46
CA VAL A 316 -6.99 -10.72 16.26
C VAL A 316 -7.26 -10.51 14.76
N MET A 317 -6.24 -10.39 13.92
CA MET A 317 -6.46 -10.28 12.46
C MET A 317 -6.97 -11.57 11.84
N MET A 318 -6.57 -12.72 12.37
CA MET A 318 -7.06 -14.01 11.88
C MET A 318 -8.55 -14.21 12.16
N ASN A 319 -9.02 -13.83 13.35
CA ASN A 319 -10.35 -14.21 13.83
C ASN A 319 -11.36 -13.05 13.96
N GLU A 320 -10.91 -11.85 14.35
CA GLU A 320 -11.82 -10.71 14.59
C GLU A 320 -12.01 -9.84 13.35
N PHE A 321 -10.99 -9.70 12.51
CA PHE A 321 -11.08 -8.91 11.27
C PHE A 321 -12.21 -9.37 10.34
N PRO A 322 -12.40 -10.66 10.02
CA PRO A 322 -13.42 -11.07 9.07
C PRO A 322 -14.85 -10.58 9.40
N PRO A 323 -15.42 -10.88 10.59
CA PRO A 323 -16.76 -10.39 10.91
C PRO A 323 -16.82 -8.86 11.05
N MET A 324 -15.75 -8.21 11.54
CA MET A 324 -15.71 -6.75 11.71
C MET A 324 -15.66 -6.02 10.38
N PHE A 325 -14.84 -6.47 9.42
CA PHE A 325 -14.77 -5.92 8.08
C PHE A 325 -16.14 -5.99 7.39
N MET A 326 -16.77 -7.17 7.41
CA MET A 326 -18.09 -7.37 6.79
C MET A 326 -19.15 -6.43 7.38
N ARG A 327 -19.18 -6.32 8.72
CA ARG A 327 -20.10 -5.44 9.43
C ARG A 327 -19.87 -3.97 9.08
N VAL A 328 -18.62 -3.49 9.22
CA VAL A 328 -18.30 -2.08 9.03
C VAL A 328 -18.50 -1.65 7.59
N MET A 329 -18.10 -2.46 6.61
CA MET A 329 -18.34 -2.13 5.20
C MET A 329 -19.84 -2.06 4.89
N ALA A 330 -20.66 -2.93 5.49
CA ALA A 330 -22.11 -2.88 5.33
C ALA A 330 -22.76 -1.65 5.99
N GLU A 331 -22.26 -1.21 7.15
CA GLU A 331 -22.73 -0.02 7.88
C GLU A 331 -22.26 1.31 7.23
N ALA A 332 -21.01 1.36 6.75
CA ALA A 332 -20.42 2.57 6.17
C ALA A 332 -20.88 2.85 4.73
N SER A 333 -21.40 1.85 4.02
CA SER A 333 -21.89 2.01 2.65
C SER A 333 -23.06 3.00 2.59
N GLY A 334 -22.88 4.12 1.88
CA GLY A 334 -23.89 5.15 1.72
C GLY A 334 -24.13 6.02 2.96
N SER A 335 -23.26 5.94 3.97
CA SER A 335 -23.32 6.81 5.15
C SER A 335 -22.61 8.15 4.89
N ASP A 336 -22.67 9.05 5.88
CA ASP A 336 -21.88 10.28 5.90
C ASP A 336 -20.40 10.04 6.29
N THR A 337 -20.02 8.78 6.59
CA THR A 337 -18.65 8.37 6.92
C THR A 337 -18.23 7.10 6.17
N PRO A 338 -18.14 7.13 4.84
CA PRO A 338 -17.84 5.95 4.04
C PRO A 338 -16.36 5.55 4.15
N ALA A 339 -16.08 4.31 3.73
CA ALA A 339 -14.71 3.92 3.42
C ALA A 339 -14.29 4.54 2.08
N MET A 340 -13.03 4.94 1.92
CA MET A 340 -12.46 5.44 0.67
C MET A 340 -11.06 4.86 0.47
N ASN A 341 -10.70 4.61 -0.79
CA ASN A 341 -9.33 4.27 -1.17
C ASN A 341 -8.46 5.54 -1.21
N GLY A 342 -7.13 5.40 -1.08
CA GLY A 342 -6.22 6.55 -1.00
C GLY A 342 -6.24 7.39 -2.27
N THR A 343 -6.14 6.75 -3.44
CA THR A 343 -6.23 7.45 -4.74
C THR A 343 -7.62 8.03 -4.97
N GLU A 344 -8.69 7.31 -4.62
CA GLU A 344 -10.07 7.80 -4.72
C GLU A 344 -10.25 9.11 -3.93
N TYR A 345 -9.75 9.15 -2.69
CA TYR A 345 -9.80 10.35 -1.86
C TYR A 345 -9.00 11.52 -2.44
N LEU A 346 -7.79 11.26 -2.94
CA LEU A 346 -6.94 12.30 -3.56
C LEU A 346 -7.56 12.85 -4.85
N GLU A 347 -8.19 12.01 -5.67
CA GLU A 347 -8.90 12.44 -6.88
C GLU A 347 -10.09 13.34 -6.56
N HIS A 348 -10.87 13.02 -5.51
CA HIS A 348 -11.95 13.88 -5.04
C HIS A 348 -11.46 15.21 -4.50
N LEU A 349 -10.36 15.23 -3.73
CA LEU A 349 -9.74 16.48 -3.26
C LEU A 349 -9.31 17.37 -4.43
N GLN A 350 -8.65 16.77 -5.44
CA GLN A 350 -8.24 17.50 -6.63
C GLN A 350 -9.45 18.03 -7.42
N ALA A 351 -10.52 17.24 -7.57
CA ALA A 351 -11.76 17.67 -8.21
C ALA A 351 -12.48 18.79 -7.43
N ALA A 352 -12.33 18.81 -6.10
CA ALA A 352 -12.80 19.89 -5.22
C ALA A 352 -11.91 21.15 -5.24
N GLY A 353 -10.84 21.16 -6.06
CA GLY A 353 -9.96 22.31 -6.25
C GLY A 353 -8.78 22.38 -5.30
N VAL A 354 -8.55 21.37 -4.45
CA VAL A 354 -7.34 21.30 -3.62
C VAL A 354 -6.14 21.03 -4.50
N ARG A 355 -5.15 21.92 -4.46
CA ARG A 355 -3.89 21.79 -5.18
C ARG A 355 -2.82 21.21 -4.25
N PHE A 356 -1.78 20.69 -4.87
CA PHE A 356 -0.61 20.18 -4.14
C PHE A 356 -0.04 21.20 -3.15
N ASP A 357 0.08 22.46 -3.56
CA ASP A 357 0.65 23.53 -2.72
C ASP A 357 -0.25 23.99 -1.58
N ASP A 358 -1.53 23.61 -1.60
CA ASP A 358 -2.46 23.88 -0.50
C ASP A 358 -2.25 22.89 0.66
N LEU A 359 -1.48 21.82 0.45
CA LEU A 359 -1.20 20.80 1.45
C LEU A 359 -0.02 21.20 2.37
N PRO A 360 -0.13 20.95 3.68
CA PRO A 360 0.96 21.18 4.62
C PRO A 360 2.21 20.37 4.27
N ALA A 361 3.39 20.90 4.59
CA ALA A 361 4.66 20.29 4.23
C ALA A 361 5.28 19.54 5.41
N VAL A 362 5.78 18.33 5.16
CA VAL A 362 6.45 17.47 6.14
C VAL A 362 7.75 16.93 5.56
N ARG A 363 8.64 16.47 6.44
CA ARG A 363 9.89 15.77 6.11
C ARG A 363 10.11 14.58 7.06
N PRO A 364 11.04 13.67 6.76
CA PRO A 364 11.42 12.63 7.70
C PRO A 364 11.88 13.21 9.04
N ILE A 365 11.54 12.49 10.11
CA ILE A 365 11.86 12.92 11.47
C ILE A 365 13.37 13.15 11.65
N HIS A 366 13.72 14.15 12.46
CA HIS A 366 15.07 14.60 12.78
C HIS A 366 15.84 15.31 11.67
N GLN A 367 15.30 15.43 10.46
CA GLN A 367 15.98 16.16 9.39
C GLN A 367 16.12 17.65 9.70
N LYS A 368 15.21 18.28 10.46
CA LYS A 368 15.40 19.68 10.92
C LYS A 368 16.73 19.86 11.63
N LYS A 369 17.02 18.98 12.58
CA LYS A 369 18.22 19.04 13.41
C LYS A 369 19.48 18.87 12.58
N LEU A 370 19.40 18.08 11.50
CA LEU A 370 20.47 17.93 10.53
C LEU A 370 20.65 19.23 9.74
N TRP A 371 19.58 19.76 9.16
CA TRP A 371 19.63 20.98 8.33
C TRP A 371 20.02 22.24 9.09
N ASP A 372 19.60 22.39 10.35
CA ASP A 372 20.01 23.51 11.22
C ASP A 372 21.53 23.52 11.51
N ARG A 373 22.20 22.37 11.32
CA ARG A 373 23.65 22.19 11.56
C ARG A 373 24.45 21.97 10.29
N PHE A 374 23.79 21.72 9.16
CA PHE A 374 24.43 21.45 7.89
C PHE A 374 24.79 22.78 7.23
N THR A 375 26.09 23.04 7.14
CA THR A 375 26.64 24.07 6.26
C THR A 375 27.08 23.39 4.97
N ASP A 376 26.67 23.94 3.84
CA ASP A 376 27.16 23.48 2.54
C ASP A 376 28.69 23.60 2.52
N GLY A 377 29.36 22.50 2.20
CA GLY A 377 30.82 22.45 2.13
C GLY A 377 31.28 23.04 0.81
N THR A 378 31.32 24.37 0.73
CA THR A 378 31.93 25.09 -0.41
C THR A 378 33.42 24.78 -0.54
#